data_AF-A0A9P7F8W0-F1
#
_entry.id   AF-A0A9P7F8W0-F1
#
_cell.length_a   1.000
_cell.length_b   1.000
_cell.length_c   1.000
_cell.angle_alpha   90.00
_cell.angle_beta   90.00
_cell.angle_gamma   90.00
#
_symmetry.space_group_name_H-M   'P 1'
#
loop_
_entity.id
_entity.type
_entity.pdbx_description
1 polymer ?
#
loop_
_entity_poly.entity_id
_entity_poly.type
_entity_poly.pdbx_seq_one_letter_code
_entity_poly.pdbx_strand_id
1 'polypeptide(L)'
;MAKKKDSSVTIPEIVWTDDLVWQLLAQIELSENRVVLLGKRKKGENTSGDSKVTVYQRMAAAVFPQLHSQNAVAMGDRVKQKYEYLTKKYKVHAQRLQTTGEGVQSDANSNISDNKFFECYVPADGPNTTTTPRAQCIWGMLLMFLRIVRQRICIFPSNV
;
A
#
# COMPACT_ATOMS: atom_id res chain seq x y z
N MET A 1 6.82 -3.74 49.14
CA MET A 1 7.03 -4.12 47.73
C MET A 1 6.86 -2.88 46.88
N ALA A 2 7.96 -2.33 46.35
CA ALA A 2 7.90 -1.12 45.52
C ALA A 2 7.30 -1.49 44.16
N LYS A 3 6.18 -0.87 43.80
CA LYS A 3 5.62 -0.92 42.45
C LYS A 3 6.66 -0.28 41.51
N LYS A 4 7.23 -1.06 40.60
CA LYS A 4 8.00 -0.55 39.47
C LYS A 4 7.09 0.42 38.71
N LYS A 5 7.46 1.69 38.71
CA LYS A 5 6.83 2.72 37.89
C LYS A 5 7.23 2.41 36.45
N ASP A 6 6.31 1.86 35.68
CA ASP A 6 6.50 1.71 34.24
C ASP A 6 6.82 3.10 33.68
N SER A 7 8.05 3.26 33.23
CA SER A 7 8.42 4.36 32.37
C SER A 7 7.60 4.16 31.09
N SER A 8 6.41 4.75 31.05
CA SER A 8 5.64 4.96 29.84
C SER A 8 6.56 5.70 28.87
N VAL A 9 7.31 4.96 28.06
CA VAL A 9 8.08 5.51 26.96
C VAL A 9 7.05 6.03 25.98
N THR A 10 6.82 7.34 26.03
CA THR A 10 5.90 8.01 25.12
C THR A 10 6.52 8.01 23.74
N ILE A 11 6.06 7.10 22.89
CA ILE A 11 6.50 7.02 21.50
C ILE A 11 6.05 8.31 20.80
N PRO A 12 6.96 9.02 20.12
CA PRO A 12 6.62 10.24 19.41
C PRO A 12 5.57 9.97 18.33
N GLU A 13 4.76 10.98 18.04
CA GLU A 13 3.84 10.90 16.92
C GLU A 13 4.61 10.80 15.59
N ILE A 14 4.22 9.85 14.74
CA ILE A 14 4.88 9.60 13.46
C ILE A 14 4.17 10.39 12.37
N VAL A 15 4.89 11.33 11.76
CA VAL A 15 4.44 11.99 10.52
C VAL A 15 4.69 11.04 9.35
N TRP A 16 3.62 10.49 8.78
CA TRP A 16 3.70 9.57 7.64
C TRP A 16 3.93 10.34 6.34
N THR A 17 5.20 10.49 5.95
CA THR A 17 5.59 10.99 4.64
C THR A 17 5.31 9.95 3.54
N ASP A 18 5.28 10.40 2.29
CA ASP A 18 5.09 9.49 1.14
C ASP A 18 6.17 8.41 1.11
N ASP A 19 7.43 8.76 1.38
CA ASP A 19 8.53 7.80 1.44
C ASP A 19 8.30 6.69 2.48
N LEU A 20 7.80 7.04 3.67
CA LEU A 20 7.48 6.07 4.72
C LEU A 20 6.30 5.17 4.31
N VAL A 21 5.30 5.75 3.63
CA VAL A 21 4.18 4.96 3.09
C VAL A 21 4.67 3.99 2.02
N TRP A 22 5.56 4.41 1.13
CA TRP A 22 6.15 3.54 0.11
C TRP A 22 7.03 2.44 0.70
N GLN A 23 7.83 2.75 1.72
CA GLN A 23 8.60 1.74 2.46
C GLN A 23 7.69 0.71 3.13
N LEU A 24 6.59 1.16 3.74
CA LEU A 24 5.60 0.28 4.34
C LEU A 24 4.94 -0.64 3.29
N LEU A 25 4.57 -0.10 2.12
CA LEU A 25 4.02 -0.87 1.02
C LEU A 25 5.01 -1.94 0.51
N ALA A 26 6.28 -1.59 0.36
CA ALA A 26 7.32 -2.55 -0.02
C ALA A 26 7.43 -3.71 0.99
N GLN A 27 7.31 -3.42 2.30
CA GLN A 27 7.30 -4.46 3.33
C GLN A 27 6.05 -5.35 3.28
N ILE A 28 4.89 -4.82 2.90
CA ILE A 28 3.65 -5.59 2.71
C ILE A 28 3.78 -6.56 1.53
N GLU A 29 4.53 -6.19 0.50
CA GLU A 29 4.71 -7.01 -0.71
C GLU A 29 5.66 -8.20 -0.53
N LEU A 30 6.51 -8.17 0.50
CA LEU A 30 7.37 -9.31 0.85
C LEU A 30 6.53 -10.55 1.09
N SER A 31 6.90 -11.67 0.46
CA SER A 31 6.14 -12.92 0.46
C SER A 31 5.74 -13.39 1.86
N GLU A 32 6.68 -13.31 2.81
CA GLU A 32 6.50 -13.70 4.21
C GLU A 32 5.41 -12.91 4.93
N ASN A 33 5.34 -11.60 4.69
CA ASN A 33 4.35 -10.72 5.31
C ASN A 33 3.02 -10.82 4.54
N ARG A 34 3.12 -10.79 3.20
CA ARG A 34 1.99 -10.75 2.29
C ARG A 34 1.07 -11.95 2.47
N VAL A 35 1.63 -13.17 2.59
CA VAL A 35 0.82 -14.39 2.69
C VAL A 35 -0.03 -14.41 3.96
N VAL A 36 0.45 -13.80 5.04
CA VAL A 36 -0.25 -13.67 6.33
C VAL A 36 -1.28 -12.55 6.30
N LEU A 37 -0.96 -11.41 5.66
CA LEU A 37 -1.82 -10.23 5.64
C LEU A 37 -2.94 -10.31 4.60
N LEU A 38 -2.60 -10.75 3.39
CA LEU A 38 -3.47 -10.74 2.20
C LEU A 38 -3.86 -12.14 1.72
N GLY A 39 -3.30 -13.19 2.33
CA GLY A 39 -3.56 -14.57 1.94
C GLY A 39 -2.73 -15.04 0.74
N LYS A 40 -2.91 -16.33 0.45
CA LYS A 40 -2.24 -17.08 -0.61
C LYS A 40 -2.74 -16.62 -1.98
N ARG A 41 -1.83 -16.44 -2.94
CA ARG A 41 -2.16 -16.18 -4.35
C ARG A 41 -2.27 -17.46 -5.16
N LYS A 42 -1.44 -18.44 -4.83
CA LYS A 42 -1.36 -19.71 -5.57
C LYS A 42 -1.80 -20.87 -4.69
N LYS A 43 -2.46 -21.85 -5.32
CA LYS A 43 -2.77 -23.13 -4.70
C LYS A 43 -1.45 -23.86 -4.44
N GLY A 44 -1.07 -24.01 -3.16
CA GLY A 44 0.19 -24.63 -2.73
C GLY A 44 1.16 -23.71 -1.99
N GLU A 45 0.90 -22.39 -1.91
CA GLU A 45 1.66 -21.53 -1.00
C GLU A 45 1.41 -21.95 0.45
N ASN A 46 2.48 -22.08 1.24
CA ASN A 46 2.36 -22.30 2.67
C ASN A 46 2.15 -20.94 3.36
N THR A 47 1.15 -20.87 4.22
CA THR A 47 1.05 -19.76 5.17
C THR A 47 2.15 -19.98 6.20
N SER A 48 2.95 -18.95 6.48
CA SER A 48 3.82 -19.04 7.65
C SER A 48 2.95 -19.23 8.90
N GLY A 49 3.47 -19.91 9.91
CA GLY A 49 2.82 -20.03 11.21
C GLY A 49 2.78 -18.71 12.00
N ASP A 50 3.20 -17.61 11.37
CA ASP A 50 3.28 -16.30 11.99
C ASP A 50 1.89 -15.68 12.15
N SER A 51 1.69 -15.03 13.29
CA SER A 51 0.51 -14.21 13.54
C SER A 51 0.59 -12.88 12.76
N LYS A 52 -0.56 -12.23 12.54
CA LYS A 52 -0.56 -10.86 11.99
C LYS A 52 0.20 -9.88 12.90
N VAL A 53 0.18 -10.09 14.21
CA VAL A 53 0.87 -9.24 15.19
C VAL A 53 2.39 -9.30 14.98
N THR A 54 2.94 -10.50 14.84
CA THR A 54 4.37 -10.70 14.60
C THR A 54 4.81 -10.12 13.27
N VAL A 55 3.96 -10.18 12.24
CA VAL A 55 4.20 -9.51 10.95
C VAL A 55 4.25 -7.99 11.10
N TYR A 56 3.29 -7.37 11.80
CA TYR A 56 3.31 -5.92 12.01
C TYR A 56 4.52 -5.44 12.81
N GLN A 57 4.96 -6.21 13.81
CA GLN A 57 6.19 -5.92 14.54
C GLN A 57 7.44 -6.05 13.64
N ARG A 58 7.53 -7.10 12.82
CA ARG A 58 8.63 -7.26 11.84
C ARG A 58 8.70 -6.08 10.87
N MET A 59 7.55 -5.67 10.33
CA MET A 59 7.46 -4.50 9.45
C MET A 59 7.84 -3.21 10.17
N ALA A 60 7.43 -3.05 11.42
CA ALA A 60 7.81 -1.90 12.25
C ALA A 60 9.33 -1.88 12.53
N ALA A 61 9.96 -3.03 12.76
CA ALA A 61 11.40 -3.14 12.91
C ALA A 61 12.16 -2.75 11.62
N ALA A 62 11.61 -3.09 10.46
CA ALA A 62 12.20 -2.74 9.17
C ALA A 62 12.10 -1.25 8.82
N VAL A 63 10.93 -0.64 9.09
CA VAL A 63 10.68 0.78 8.73
C VAL A 63 11.17 1.75 9.82
N PHE A 64 11.08 1.36 11.09
CA PHE A 64 11.40 2.21 12.24
C PHE A 64 12.30 1.48 13.26
N PRO A 65 13.53 1.06 12.88
CA PRO A 65 14.37 0.23 13.74
C PRO A 65 14.63 0.85 15.12
N GLN A 66 14.87 2.18 15.17
CA GLN A 66 15.16 2.90 16.42
C GLN A 66 13.94 3.04 17.34
N LEU A 67 12.74 3.23 16.79
CA LEU A 67 11.52 3.34 17.59
C LEU A 67 11.03 1.95 18.02
N HIS A 68 11.21 0.96 17.15
CA HIS A 68 10.88 -0.43 17.45
C HIS A 68 11.74 -0.99 18.59
N SER A 69 13.03 -0.65 18.63
CA SER A 69 13.91 -1.05 19.75
C SER A 69 13.48 -0.44 21.09
N GLN A 70 12.78 0.69 21.08
CA GLN A 70 12.24 1.32 22.29
C GLN A 70 10.94 0.65 22.73
N ASN A 71 10.03 0.38 21.80
CA ASN A 71 8.76 -0.28 22.09
C ASN A 71 8.20 -1.00 20.86
N ALA A 72 8.52 -2.29 20.75
CA ALA A 72 8.12 -3.14 19.63
C ALA A 72 6.59 -3.26 19.47
N VAL A 73 5.88 -3.43 20.58
CA VAL A 73 4.43 -3.69 20.58
C VAL A 73 3.68 -2.47 20.05
N ALA A 74 3.93 -1.30 20.62
CA ALA A 74 3.21 -0.10 20.23
C ALA A 74 3.61 0.38 18.83
N MET A 75 4.86 0.15 18.38
CA MET A 75 5.24 0.40 17.00
C MET A 75 4.56 -0.56 16.01
N GLY A 76 4.41 -1.84 16.38
CA GLY A 76 3.59 -2.79 15.63
C GLY A 76 2.14 -2.31 15.49
N ASP A 77 1.54 -1.79 16.58
CA ASP A 77 0.19 -1.24 16.55
C ASP A 77 0.07 0.01 15.66
N ARG A 78 1.07 0.90 15.66
CA ARG A 78 1.11 2.06 14.75
C ARG A 78 1.14 1.63 13.28
N VAL A 79 1.96 0.64 12.94
CA VAL A 79 2.03 0.07 11.59
C VAL A 79 0.70 -0.58 11.21
N LYS A 80 0.09 -1.35 12.12
CA LYS A 80 -1.23 -1.95 11.92
C LYS A 80 -2.28 -0.89 11.59
N GLN A 81 -2.38 0.18 12.39
CA GLN A 81 -3.34 1.26 12.16
C GLN A 81 -3.17 1.90 10.79
N LYS A 82 -1.92 2.15 10.37
CA LYS A 82 -1.64 2.73 9.05
C LYS A 82 -2.00 1.76 7.92
N TYR A 83 -1.67 0.48 8.07
CA TYR A 83 -2.04 -0.58 7.13
C TYR A 83 -3.56 -0.67 6.92
N GLU A 84 -4.33 -0.66 8.01
CA GLU A 84 -5.79 -0.70 7.97
C GLU A 84 -6.37 0.53 7.26
N TYR A 85 -5.82 1.72 7.54
CA TYR A 85 -6.18 2.95 6.86
C TYR A 85 -5.94 2.87 5.34
N LEU A 86 -4.74 2.44 4.93
CA LEU A 86 -4.37 2.30 3.52
C LEU A 86 -5.27 1.28 2.81
N THR A 87 -5.54 0.15 3.44
CA THR A 87 -6.42 -0.89 2.91
C THR A 87 -7.84 -0.36 2.71
N LYS A 88 -8.38 0.39 3.68
CA LYS A 88 -9.72 0.99 3.59
C LYS A 88 -9.78 2.02 2.47
N LYS A 89 -8.78 2.90 2.37
CA LYS A 89 -8.65 3.89 1.28
C LYS A 89 -8.59 3.20 -0.08
N TYR A 90 -7.74 2.18 -0.23
CA TYR A 90 -7.64 1.42 -1.46
C TYR A 90 -8.97 0.82 -1.88
N LYS A 91 -9.71 0.18 -0.95
CA LYS A 91 -11.04 -0.38 -1.24
C LYS A 91 -12.01 0.67 -1.78
N VAL A 92 -12.06 1.85 -1.15
CA VAL A 92 -12.93 2.95 -1.60
C VAL A 92 -12.55 3.41 -3.00
N HIS A 93 -11.26 3.56 -3.29
CA HIS A 93 -10.79 3.99 -4.62
C HIS A 93 -11.02 2.90 -5.68
N ALA A 94 -10.75 1.64 -5.37
CA ALA A 94 -10.99 0.51 -6.25
C ALA A 94 -12.49 0.35 -6.58
N GLN A 95 -13.37 0.52 -5.58
CA GLN A 95 -14.83 0.52 -5.80
C GLN A 95 -15.24 1.63 -6.76
N ARG A 96 -14.76 2.86 -6.56
CA ARG A 96 -15.04 3.98 -7.48
C ARG A 96 -14.58 3.70 -8.91
N LEU A 97 -13.43 3.04 -9.08
CA LEU A 97 -12.92 2.63 -10.39
C LEU A 97 -13.75 1.50 -11.01
N GLN A 98 -14.28 0.57 -10.21
CA GLN A 98 -15.17 -0.49 -10.71
C GLN A 98 -16.54 0.06 -11.13
N THR A 99 -17.12 0.97 -10.36
CA THR A 99 -18.41 1.61 -10.68
C THR A 99 -18.33 2.50 -11.93
N THR A 100 -17.15 2.95 -12.33
CA THR A 100 -16.96 3.74 -13.56
C THR A 100 -16.79 2.88 -14.82
N GLY A 101 -16.79 1.54 -14.68
CA GLY A 101 -16.67 0.57 -15.79
C GLY A 101 -17.97 -0.15 -16.18
N GLU A 102 -19.03 -0.09 -15.37
CA GLU A 102 -20.36 -0.58 -15.72
C GLU A 102 -21.30 0.62 -15.78
N GLY A 103 -22.00 0.78 -16.91
CA GLY A 103 -22.78 1.98 -17.22
C GLY A 103 -23.75 2.41 -16.11
N VAL A 104 -23.93 3.73 -16.00
CA VAL A 104 -25.04 4.44 -15.34
C VAL A 104 -26.00 3.52 -14.57
N GLN A 105 -25.76 3.35 -13.26
CA GLN A 105 -26.87 3.05 -12.36
C GLN A 105 -27.71 4.32 -12.27
N SER A 106 -28.71 4.40 -13.13
CA SER A 106 -29.83 5.32 -12.99
C SER A 106 -30.62 4.90 -11.77
N ASP A 107 -30.16 5.32 -10.61
CA ASP A 107 -31.04 5.60 -9.48
C ASP A 107 -30.74 7.01 -8.99
N ALA A 108 -31.79 7.81 -9.10
CA ALA A 108 -31.79 9.24 -8.92
C ALA A 108 -31.26 9.64 -7.53
N ASN A 109 -30.71 10.85 -7.50
CA ASN A 109 -30.50 11.68 -6.31
C ASN A 109 -29.11 11.60 -5.65
N SER A 110 -28.12 12.17 -6.34
CA SER A 110 -26.90 12.67 -5.70
C SER A 110 -26.39 13.88 -6.49
N ASN A 111 -26.82 15.07 -6.08
CA ASN A 111 -26.20 16.34 -6.43
C ASN A 111 -24.74 16.34 -5.99
N ILE A 112 -23.81 15.97 -6.88
CA ILE A 112 -22.40 16.30 -6.75
C ILE A 112 -21.92 16.81 -8.10
N SER A 113 -21.75 18.13 -8.14
CA SER A 113 -21.04 18.88 -9.16
C SER A 113 -19.60 18.40 -9.29
N ASP A 114 -19.06 18.56 -10.51
CA ASP A 114 -17.69 18.29 -10.93
C ASP A 114 -17.39 16.86 -11.44
N ASN A 115 -18.29 16.31 -12.28
CA ASN A 115 -17.96 15.19 -13.15
C ASN A 115 -16.87 15.59 -14.17
N LYS A 116 -15.60 15.53 -13.76
CA LYS A 116 -14.48 15.34 -14.69
C LYS A 116 -14.59 13.93 -15.25
N PHE A 117 -15.35 13.79 -16.34
CA PHE A 117 -15.28 12.60 -17.17
C PHE A 117 -13.83 12.37 -17.58
N PHE A 118 -13.37 11.11 -17.57
CA PHE A 118 -12.08 10.78 -18.17
C PHE A 118 -12.20 11.02 -19.68
N GLU A 119 -11.47 12.01 -20.21
CA GLU A 119 -11.45 12.35 -21.64
C GLU A 119 -10.94 11.20 -22.54
N CYS A 120 -10.40 10.13 -21.95
CA CYS A 120 -9.76 9.04 -22.68
C CYS A 120 -9.82 7.72 -21.88
N TYR A 121 -10.17 6.64 -22.58
CA TYR A 121 -10.08 5.27 -22.10
C TYR A 121 -8.88 4.60 -22.77
N VAL A 122 -7.97 4.02 -21.98
CA VAL A 122 -6.83 3.24 -22.47
C VAL A 122 -7.11 1.77 -22.17
N PRO A 123 -7.24 0.88 -23.17
CA PRO A 123 -7.51 -0.53 -22.94
C PRO A 123 -6.33 -1.22 -22.25
N ALA A 124 -6.56 -2.43 -21.71
CA ALA A 124 -5.55 -3.20 -20.97
C ALA A 124 -4.27 -3.49 -21.78
N ASP A 125 -4.39 -3.55 -23.12
CA ASP A 125 -3.28 -3.76 -24.05
C ASP A 125 -2.44 -2.48 -24.31
N GLY A 126 -2.83 -1.36 -23.70
CA GLY A 126 -2.18 -0.06 -23.85
C GLY A 126 -2.85 0.86 -24.88
N PRO A 127 -2.27 2.03 -25.15
CA PRO A 127 -2.83 3.02 -26.05
C PRO A 127 -3.04 2.43 -27.44
N ASN A 128 -4.27 2.52 -27.93
CA ASN A 128 -4.64 2.12 -29.28
C ASN A 128 -4.83 3.36 -30.18
N THR A 129 -5.20 3.14 -31.44
CA THR A 129 -5.43 4.20 -32.43
C THR A 129 -6.55 5.17 -32.06
N THR A 130 -7.43 4.81 -31.12
CA THR A 130 -8.48 5.70 -30.58
C THR A 130 -8.06 6.49 -29.34
N THR A 131 -6.86 6.25 -28.81
CA THR A 131 -6.35 6.92 -27.62
C THR A 131 -5.79 8.31 -27.97
N THR A 132 -6.21 9.35 -27.24
CA THR A 132 -5.79 10.73 -27.52
C THR A 132 -4.27 10.93 -27.35
N PRO A 133 -3.63 11.88 -28.08
CA PRO A 133 -2.19 12.14 -27.97
C PRO A 133 -1.74 12.47 -26.54
N ARG A 134 -2.59 13.18 -25.78
CA ARG A 134 -2.37 13.49 -24.37
C ARG A 134 -2.28 12.22 -23.51
N ALA A 135 -3.18 11.27 -23.73
CA ALA A 135 -3.19 9.99 -23.01
C ALA A 135 -2.00 9.10 -23.37
N GLN A 136 -1.56 9.13 -24.64
CA GLN A 136 -0.35 8.45 -25.09
C GLN A 136 0.92 9.01 -24.40
N CYS A 137 1.04 10.34 -24.28
CA CYS A 137 2.14 10.97 -23.55
C CYS A 137 2.15 10.58 -22.06
N ILE A 138 0.99 10.61 -21.40
CA ILE A 138 0.86 10.22 -19.99
C ILE A 138 1.22 8.74 -19.81
N TRP A 139 0.77 7.86 -20.72
CA TRP A 139 1.13 6.44 -20.70
C TRP A 139 2.64 6.21 -20.89
N GLY A 140 3.27 6.97 -21.80
CA GLY A 140 4.72 6.95 -21.99
C GLY A 140 5.48 7.35 -20.71
N MET A 141 5.04 8.40 -20.02
CA MET A 141 5.63 8.83 -18.75
C MET A 141 5.45 7.76 -17.65
N LEU A 142 4.27 7.15 -17.55
CA LEU A 142 4.00 6.05 -16.62
C LEU A 142 4.92 4.85 -16.87
N LEU A 143 5.09 4.45 -18.14
CA LEU A 143 6.02 3.36 -18.50
C LEU A 143 7.46 3.70 -18.14
N MET A 144 7.88 4.96 -18.34
CA MET A 144 9.22 5.41 -17.97
C MET A 144 9.43 5.38 -16.45
N PHE A 145 8.44 5.83 -15.68
CA PHE A 145 8.47 5.81 -14.21
C PHE A 145 8.49 4.38 -13.66
N LEU A 146 7.65 3.49 -14.22
CA LEU A 146 7.63 2.07 -13.87
C LEU A 146 8.97 1.38 -14.20
N ARG A 147 9.65 1.79 -15.27
CA ARG A 147 11.00 1.30 -15.63
C ARG A 147 12.05 1.72 -14.60
N ILE A 148 12.00 2.96 -14.12
CA ILE A 148 12.91 3.49 -13.09
C ILE A 148 12.66 2.80 -11.74
N VAL A 149 11.40 2.58 -11.36
CA VAL A 149 11.02 1.87 -10.13
C VAL A 149 11.48 0.40 -10.18
N ARG A 150 11.39 -0.25 -11.35
CA ARG A 150 11.87 -1.63 -11.53
C ARG A 150 13.40 -1.75 -11.41
N GLN A 151 14.16 -0.70 -11.75
CA GLN A 151 15.61 -0.69 -11.50
C GLN A 151 15.95 -0.45 -10.03
N ARG A 152 15.17 0.35 -9.28
CA ARG A 152 15.42 0.60 -7.85
C ARG A 152 15.10 -0.58 -6.93
N ILE A 153 14.19 -1.49 -7.31
CA ILE A 153 13.96 -2.75 -6.57
C ILE A 153 15.10 -3.75 -6.77
N CYS A 154 15.93 -3.60 -7.81
CA CYS A 154 17.09 -4.45 -8.08
C CYS A 154 18.41 -3.94 -7.47
N ILE A 155 18.40 -2.89 -6.63
CA ILE A 155 19.59 -2.39 -5.91
C ILE A 155 19.59 -2.84 -4.44
N PHE A 156 19.19 -4.08 -4.18
CA PHE A 156 19.76 -4.83 -3.06
C PHE A 156 20.72 -5.85 -3.65
N PRO A 157 22.04 -5.66 -3.53
CA PRO A 157 23.00 -6.62 -4.04
C PRO A 157 22.90 -7.90 -3.22
N SER A 158 22.90 -9.02 -3.93
CA SER A 158 23.34 -10.30 -3.40
C SER A 158 24.64 -10.11 -2.64
N ASN A 159 24.68 -10.56 -1.38
CA ASN A 159 25.94 -10.84 -0.71
C ASN A 159 25.76 -12.07 0.19
N VAL A 160 26.34 -13.16 -0.33
CA VAL A 160 26.85 -14.40 0.30
C VAL A 160 25.86 -15.28 1.06
#